data_AF-X1J665-F1
#
_entry.id   AF-X1J665-F1
#
_cell.length_a   1.000
_cell.length_b   1.000
_cell.length_c   1.000
_cell.angle_alpha   90.00
_cell.angle_beta   90.00
_cell.angle_gamma   90.00
#
_symmetry.space_group_name_H-M   'P 1'
#
loop_
_entity.id
_entity.type
_entity.pdbx_description
1 polymer ?
#
loop_
_entity_poly.entity_id
_entity_poly.type
_entity_poly.pdbx_seq_one_letter_code
_entity_poly.pdbx_strand_id
1 'polypeptide(L)'
;TIEYLHNAGWTVEMVSWRKEYNWSQFDVVVIRTTWDYQNDPDTFLSVLESIDSSSARLENPLELVRWNMQKTYLRDIASKRTSIVPTLWKEGALDTKKLGSFFDQLDTEEIIIKPIIGASAGHAFRLHRSQSNA
;
A
#
# COMPACT_ATOMS: atom_id res chain seq x y z
N THR A 1 14.25 9.36 14.90
CA THR A 1 13.02 9.56 15.71
C THR A 1 12.65 11.03 15.67
N ILE A 2 11.47 11.44 16.18
CA ILE A 2 11.11 12.87 16.30
C ILE A 2 12.19 13.63 17.08
N GLU A 3 12.69 13.02 18.15
CA GLU A 3 13.81 13.53 18.95
C GLU A 3 15.07 13.85 18.12
N TYR A 4 15.42 12.97 17.16
CA TYR A 4 16.56 13.22 16.27
C TYR A 4 16.34 14.46 15.39
N LEU A 5 15.11 14.66 14.89
CA LEU A 5 14.76 15.83 14.08
C LEU A 5 14.78 17.10 14.94
N HIS A 6 14.27 17.05 16.17
CA HIS A 6 14.36 18.15 17.12
C HIS A 6 15.81 18.51 17.44
N ASN A 7 16.67 17.52 17.70
CA ASN A 7 18.10 17.73 17.96
C ASN A 7 18.84 18.30 16.73
N ALA A 8 18.32 18.04 15.53
CA ALA A 8 18.81 18.63 14.28
C ALA A 8 18.21 20.03 14.00
N GLY A 9 17.41 20.59 14.90
CA GLY A 9 16.84 21.94 14.80
C GLY A 9 15.49 22.04 14.08
N TRP A 10 14.85 20.91 13.75
CA TRP A 10 13.53 20.89 13.11
C TRP A 10 12.41 20.92 14.14
N THR A 11 11.37 21.71 13.86
CA THR A 11 10.08 21.59 14.54
C THR A 11 9.28 20.49 13.84
N VAL A 12 8.75 19.53 14.60
CA VAL A 12 8.00 18.40 14.03
C VAL A 12 6.60 18.33 14.63
N GLU A 13 5.60 18.23 13.78
CA GLU A 13 4.22 17.97 14.16
C GLU A 13 3.74 16.64 13.56
N MET A 14 3.02 15.84 14.36
CA MET A 14 2.30 14.68 13.85
C MET A 14 0.86 15.07 13.57
N VAL A 15 0.51 15.10 12.29
CA VAL A 15 -0.83 15.44 11.81
C VAL A 15 -1.55 14.22 11.27
N SER A 16 -2.89 14.25 11.29
CA SER A 16 -3.71 13.18 10.72
C SER A 16 -4.10 13.51 9.29
N TRP A 17 -3.82 12.66 8.32
CA TRP A 17 -4.23 12.88 6.92
C TRP A 17 -5.75 12.98 6.72
N ARG A 18 -6.56 12.60 7.73
CA ARG A 18 -8.04 12.71 7.69
C ARG A 18 -8.59 14.06 8.12
N LYS A 19 -7.73 15.01 8.51
CA LYS A 19 -8.14 16.37 8.87
C LYS A 19 -7.64 17.34 7.82
N GLU A 20 -8.32 18.48 7.72
CA GLU A 20 -7.91 19.57 6.87
C GLU A 20 -6.77 20.37 7.52
N TYR A 21 -5.75 20.70 6.74
CA TYR A 21 -4.63 21.55 7.14
C TYR A 21 -4.30 22.51 6.02
N ASN A 22 -3.78 23.69 6.37
CA ASN A 22 -3.04 24.50 5.42
C ASN A 22 -1.65 23.90 5.23
N TRP A 23 -1.45 23.11 4.18
CA TRP A 23 -0.17 22.43 3.95
C TRP A 23 0.99 23.40 3.69
N SER A 24 0.71 24.61 3.18
CA SER A 24 1.72 25.64 2.95
C SER A 24 2.35 26.22 4.23
N GLN A 25 1.87 25.83 5.41
CA GLN A 25 2.51 26.19 6.68
C GLN A 25 3.73 25.30 7.00
N PHE A 26 3.90 24.19 6.28
CA PHE A 26 5.03 23.26 6.47
C PHE A 26 6.07 23.48 5.38
N ASP A 27 7.35 23.33 5.74
CA ASP A 27 8.43 23.26 4.75
C ASP A 27 8.46 21.89 4.06
N VAL A 28 8.19 20.83 4.84
CA VAL A 28 8.34 19.43 4.42
C VAL A 28 7.25 18.56 5.04
N VAL A 29 6.69 17.62 4.27
CA VAL A 29 5.73 16.61 4.72
C VAL A 29 6.26 15.20 4.39
N VAL A 30 6.18 14.29 5.37
CA VAL A 30 6.65 12.90 5.26
C VAL A 30 5.51 11.93 5.60
N ILE A 31 5.27 10.95 4.73
CA ILE A 31 4.30 9.89 5.00
C ILE A 31 4.90 8.91 6.02
N ARG A 32 4.19 8.66 7.12
CA ARG A 32 4.63 7.77 8.20
C ARG A 32 3.62 6.66 8.44
N THR A 33 2.74 6.82 9.41
CA THR A 33 1.86 5.76 9.93
C THR A 33 0.41 5.98 9.49
N THR A 34 0.19 6.22 8.20
CA THR A 34 -1.15 6.38 7.60
C THR A 34 -1.82 5.02 7.34
N TRP A 35 -1.74 4.11 8.32
CA TRP A 35 -2.06 2.66 8.18
C TRP A 35 -3.54 2.31 8.02
N ASP A 36 -4.34 3.31 7.65
CA ASP A 36 -5.76 3.24 7.34
C ASP A 36 -6.07 3.80 5.94
N TYR A 37 -5.05 4.18 5.15
CA TYR A 37 -5.22 4.67 3.78
C TYR A 37 -5.97 3.66 2.89
N GLN A 38 -5.77 2.36 3.12
CA GLN A 38 -6.39 1.31 2.32
C GLN A 38 -7.91 1.26 2.43
N ASN A 39 -8.48 1.87 3.48
CA ASN A 39 -9.93 1.95 3.65
C ASN A 39 -10.55 3.03 2.75
N ASP A 40 -9.75 4.00 2.32
CA ASP A 40 -10.16 5.12 1.48
C ASP A 40 -8.97 5.66 0.67
N PRO A 41 -8.50 4.87 -0.32
CA PRO A 41 -7.27 5.18 -1.05
C PRO A 41 -7.38 6.43 -1.91
N ASP A 42 -8.58 6.72 -2.43
CA ASP A 42 -8.82 7.88 -3.28
C ASP A 42 -8.70 9.17 -2.47
N THR A 43 -9.35 9.24 -1.30
CA THR A 43 -9.21 10.40 -0.41
C THR A 43 -7.75 10.57 0.03
N PHE A 44 -7.05 9.47 0.34
CA PHE A 44 -5.63 9.55 0.69
C PHE A 44 -4.79 10.16 -0.44
N LEU A 45 -4.99 9.73 -1.69
CA LEU A 45 -4.30 10.30 -2.84
C LEU A 45 -4.65 11.77 -3.05
N SER A 46 -5.91 12.17 -2.89
CA SER A 46 -6.32 13.58 -2.98
C SER A 46 -5.65 14.45 -1.90
N VAL A 47 -5.44 13.93 -0.69
CA VAL A 47 -4.67 14.65 0.34
C VAL A 47 -3.21 14.82 -0.10
N LEU A 48 -2.59 13.79 -0.66
CA LEU A 48 -1.21 13.89 -1.16
C LEU A 48 -1.10 14.85 -2.35
N GLU A 49 -2.08 14.87 -3.25
CA GLU A 49 -2.18 15.86 -4.33
C GLU A 49 -2.25 17.30 -3.79
N SER A 50 -3.03 17.50 -2.72
CA SER A 50 -3.13 18.82 -2.06
C SER A 50 -1.80 19.24 -1.41
N ILE A 51 -1.06 18.31 -0.82
CA ILE A 51 0.28 18.58 -0.27
C ILE A 51 1.26 18.91 -1.40
N ASP A 52 1.30 18.09 -2.46
CA ASP A 52 2.20 18.23 -3.61
C ASP A 52 1.96 19.54 -4.39
N SER A 53 0.72 20.06 -4.35
CA SER A 53 0.34 21.34 -4.94
C SER A 53 0.57 22.56 -4.03
N SER A 54 0.98 22.34 -2.77
CA SER A 54 1.25 23.41 -1.79
C SER A 54 2.70 23.92 -1.89
N SER A 55 3.11 24.83 -1.00
CA SER A 55 4.53 25.21 -0.89
C SER A 55 5.38 24.17 -0.17
N ALA A 56 4.77 23.19 0.50
CA ALA A 56 5.50 22.15 1.22
C ALA A 56 6.08 21.11 0.25
N ARG A 57 7.28 20.62 0.56
CA ARG A 57 7.86 19.48 -0.16
C ARG A 57 7.28 18.17 0.39
N LEU A 58 6.63 17.37 -0.46
CA LEU A 58 6.28 15.99 -0.14
C LEU A 58 7.50 15.07 -0.35
N GLU A 59 8.10 14.55 0.74
CA GLU A 59 9.31 13.70 0.65
C GLU A 59 9.06 12.30 0.08
N ASN A 60 7.81 11.87 0.03
CA ASN A 60 7.39 10.66 -0.65
C ASN A 60 6.71 11.07 -1.96
N PRO A 61 7.45 11.17 -3.09
CA PRO A 61 6.90 11.74 -4.32
C PRO A 61 5.55 11.13 -4.67
N LEU A 62 4.57 11.97 -5.01
CA LEU A 62 3.20 11.55 -5.26
C LEU A 62 3.12 10.39 -6.25
N GLU A 63 3.86 10.47 -7.35
CA GLU A 63 3.93 9.43 -8.37
C GLU A 63 4.48 8.09 -7.84
N LEU A 64 5.45 8.13 -6.93
CA LEU A 64 5.98 6.93 -6.30
C LEU A 64 4.93 6.27 -5.39
N VAL A 65 4.17 7.09 -4.65
CA VAL A 65 3.09 6.60 -3.79
C VAL A 65 1.96 6.01 -4.63
N ARG A 66 1.50 6.68 -5.69
CA ARG A 66 0.50 6.14 -6.63
C ARG A 66 0.93 4.78 -7.17
N TRP A 67 2.19 4.68 -7.58
CA TRP A 67 2.75 3.45 -8.14
C TRP A 67 2.81 2.32 -7.10
N ASN A 68 3.35 2.57 -5.90
CA ASN A 68 3.61 1.52 -4.92
C ASN A 68 2.44 1.20 -3.97
N MET A 69 1.41 2.05 -3.91
CA MET A 69 0.24 1.84 -3.06
C MET A 69 -0.55 0.59 -3.44
N GLN A 70 -0.50 0.22 -4.73
CA GLN A 70 -1.09 -0.99 -5.29
C GLN A 70 0.01 -2.03 -5.52
N LYS A 71 -0.16 -3.25 -5.01
CA LYS A 71 0.82 -4.34 -5.17
C LYS A 71 1.11 -4.72 -6.63
N THR A 72 0.35 -4.21 -7.60
CA THR A 72 0.61 -4.35 -9.04
C THR A 72 1.99 -3.83 -9.45
N TYR A 73 2.64 -2.97 -8.65
CA TYR A 73 4.06 -2.61 -8.82
C TYR A 73 4.99 -3.84 -8.91
N LEU A 74 4.60 -4.98 -8.32
CA LEU A 74 5.36 -6.22 -8.41
C LEU A 74 5.45 -6.76 -9.86
N ARG A 75 4.45 -6.47 -10.72
CA ARG A 75 4.52 -6.79 -12.15
C ARG A 75 5.63 -6.02 -12.83
N ASP A 76 5.75 -4.74 -12.51
CA ASP A 76 6.78 -3.84 -13.07
C ASP A 76 8.17 -4.19 -12.54
N ILE A 77 8.26 -4.69 -11.30
CA ILE A 77 9.51 -5.23 -10.75
C ILE A 77 9.90 -6.54 -11.47
N ALA A 78 8.94 -7.44 -11.68
CA ALA A 78 9.17 -8.71 -12.37
C ALA A 78 9.66 -8.52 -13.82
N SER A 79 9.14 -7.51 -14.53
CA SER A 79 9.55 -7.21 -15.90
C SER A 79 11.02 -6.72 -16.00
N LYS A 80 11.59 -6.22 -14.89
CA LYS A 80 12.98 -5.74 -14.80
C LYS A 80 13.98 -6.83 -14.40
N ARG A 81 13.65 -8.11 -14.59
CA ARG A 81 14.47 -9.31 -14.28
C ARG A 81 14.73 -9.55 -12.80
N THR A 82 13.89 -9.01 -11.91
CA THR A 82 13.92 -9.33 -10.48
C THR A 82 12.87 -10.41 -10.19
N SER A 83 13.27 -11.49 -9.52
CA SER A 83 12.32 -12.54 -9.11
C SER A 83 11.34 -12.01 -8.07
N ILE A 84 10.04 -12.26 -8.28
CA ILE A 84 8.99 -12.04 -7.30
C ILE A 84 8.37 -13.37 -6.87
N VAL A 85 7.62 -13.37 -5.77
CA VAL A 85 6.77 -14.51 -5.42
C VAL A 85 5.78 -14.76 -6.56
N PRO A 86 5.64 -16.01 -7.06
CA PRO A 86 4.62 -16.36 -8.07
C PRO A 86 3.25 -15.83 -7.65
N THR A 87 2.64 -14.99 -8.48
CA THR A 87 1.44 -14.25 -8.14
C THR A 87 0.42 -14.36 -9.26
N LEU A 88 -0.74 -14.93 -8.95
CA LEU A 88 -1.93 -14.85 -9.82
C LEU A 88 -2.64 -13.53 -9.54
N TRP A 89 -2.98 -12.81 -10.60
CA TRP A 89 -3.72 -11.56 -10.48
C TRP A 89 -5.17 -11.78 -10.86
N LYS A 90 -6.09 -11.36 -9.99
CA LYS A 90 -7.54 -11.46 -10.19
C LYS A 90 -8.17 -10.10 -9.93
N GLU A 91 -9.12 -9.75 -10.78
CA GLU A 91 -9.94 -8.55 -10.65
C GLU A 91 -11.34 -8.95 -10.20
N GLY A 92 -12.00 -8.06 -9.45
CA GLY A 92 -13.32 -8.31 -8.90
C GLY A 92 -13.34 -9.31 -7.74
N ALA A 93 -14.53 -9.77 -7.39
CA ALA A 93 -14.74 -10.72 -6.32
C ALA A 93 -14.16 -12.09 -6.67
N LEU A 94 -13.49 -12.73 -5.70
CA LEU A 94 -12.99 -14.08 -5.85
C LEU A 94 -14.15 -15.07 -5.79
N ASP A 95 -14.27 -15.89 -6.85
CA ASP A 95 -15.14 -17.06 -6.86
C ASP A 95 -14.46 -18.19 -6.09
N THR A 96 -15.00 -18.53 -4.92
CA THR A 96 -14.45 -19.57 -4.03
C THR A 96 -14.39 -20.94 -4.70
N LYS A 97 -15.26 -21.21 -5.68
CA LYS A 97 -15.26 -22.47 -6.45
C LYS A 97 -14.00 -22.62 -7.31
N LYS A 98 -13.28 -21.53 -7.59
CA LYS A 98 -12.05 -21.54 -8.40
C LYS A 98 -10.78 -21.69 -7.55
N LEU A 99 -10.88 -21.72 -6.22
CA LEU A 99 -9.72 -21.78 -5.33
C LEU A 99 -8.82 -22.99 -5.62
N GLY A 100 -9.41 -24.17 -5.84
CA GLY A 100 -8.66 -25.39 -6.18
C GLY A 100 -7.70 -25.17 -7.36
N SER A 101 -8.17 -24.51 -8.43
CA SER A 101 -7.36 -24.24 -9.62
C SER A 101 -6.18 -23.29 -9.38
N PHE A 102 -6.21 -22.48 -8.32
CA PHE A 102 -5.10 -21.56 -8.01
C PHE A 102 -3.92 -22.30 -7.39
N PHE A 103 -4.18 -23.33 -6.58
CA PHE A 103 -3.14 -24.21 -6.05
C PHE A 103 -2.43 -24.94 -7.19
N ASP A 104 -3.18 -25.43 -8.19
CA ASP A 104 -2.62 -26.09 -9.37
C ASP A 104 -1.79 -25.14 -10.24
N GLN A 105 -2.28 -23.92 -10.48
CA GLN A 105 -1.56 -22.90 -11.27
C GLN A 105 -0.25 -22.44 -10.60
N LEU A 106 -0.22 -22.43 -9.27
CA LEU A 106 0.95 -22.02 -8.49
C LEU A 106 1.82 -23.20 -8.05
N ASP A 107 1.42 -24.44 -8.37
CA ASP A 107 2.08 -25.68 -7.98
C ASP A 107 2.44 -25.73 -6.48
N THR A 108 1.46 -25.48 -5.63
CA THR A 108 1.64 -25.36 -4.17
C THR A 108 0.44 -25.92 -3.40
N GLU A 109 0.68 -26.32 -2.15
CA GLU A 109 -0.36 -26.73 -1.20
C GLU A 109 -0.86 -25.57 -0.33
N GLU A 110 -0.21 -24.42 -0.42
CA GLU A 110 -0.52 -23.23 0.37
C GLU A 110 -0.48 -21.96 -0.48
N ILE A 111 -1.52 -21.13 -0.34
CA ILE A 111 -1.61 -19.84 -1.01
C ILE A 111 -1.93 -18.72 0.00
N ILE A 112 -1.45 -17.52 -0.31
CA ILE A 112 -1.85 -16.29 0.36
C ILE A 112 -2.74 -15.47 -0.58
N ILE A 113 -3.95 -15.18 -0.12
CA ILE A 113 -4.87 -14.26 -0.80
C ILE A 113 -4.80 -12.92 -0.08
N LYS A 114 -4.61 -11.83 -0.81
CA LYS A 114 -4.54 -10.47 -0.24
C LYS A 114 -5.03 -9.44 -1.25
N PRO A 115 -5.62 -8.32 -0.81
CA PRO A 115 -6.03 -7.25 -1.70
C PRO A 115 -4.81 -6.53 -2.31
N ILE A 116 -4.99 -5.99 -3.53
CA ILE A 116 -3.94 -5.24 -4.23
C ILE A 116 -3.56 -3.97 -3.46
N ILE A 117 -4.54 -3.26 -2.91
CA ILE A 117 -4.37 -2.16 -1.96
C ILE A 117 -4.60 -2.72 -0.57
N GLY A 118 -3.65 -2.54 0.36
CA GLY A 118 -3.80 -3.04 1.71
C GLY A 118 -2.52 -2.93 2.52
N ALA A 119 -2.68 -2.68 3.82
CA ALA A 119 -1.62 -2.57 4.81
C ALA A 119 -1.89 -3.51 6.00
N SER A 120 -0.88 -3.73 6.85
CA SER A 120 -1.01 -4.40 8.16
C SER A 120 -1.69 -5.80 8.12
N ALA A 121 -1.47 -6.56 7.03
CA ALA A 121 -2.12 -7.85 6.78
C ALA A 121 -3.66 -7.83 6.74
N GLY A 122 -4.27 -6.64 6.62
CA GLY A 122 -5.72 -6.49 6.48
C GLY A 122 -6.23 -7.27 5.27
N HIS A 123 -7.25 -8.11 5.50
CA HIS A 123 -7.85 -9.00 4.49
C HIS A 123 -6.85 -9.94 3.80
N ALA A 124 -5.73 -10.25 4.45
CA ALA A 124 -4.83 -11.32 4.01
C ALA A 124 -5.28 -12.65 4.62
N PHE A 125 -5.47 -13.67 3.78
CA PHE A 125 -5.86 -15.02 4.17
C PHE A 125 -4.79 -16.01 3.75
N ARG A 126 -4.49 -16.94 4.65
CA ARG A 126 -3.64 -18.10 4.39
C ARG A 126 -4.53 -19.31 4.23
N LEU A 127 -4.44 -20.00 3.10
CA LEU A 127 -5.26 -21.16 2.78
C LEU A 127 -4.38 -22.35 2.40
N HIS A 128 -4.76 -23.51 2.91
CA HIS A 128 -4.24 -24.80 2.49
C HIS A 128 -5.19 -25.47 1.50
N ARG A 129 -4.65 -26.27 0.58
CA ARG A 129 -5.45 -27.01 -0.42
C ARG A 129 -6.54 -27.87 0.23
N SER A 130 -6.29 -28.45 1.40
CA SER A 130 -7.28 -29.25 2.13
C SER A 130 -8.57 -28.47 2.49
N GLN A 131 -8.52 -27.14 2.51
CA GLN A 131 -9.65 -26.26 2.82
C GLN A 131 -10.46 -25.87 1.58
N SER A 132 -10.03 -26.22 0.36
CA SER A 132 -10.72 -25.83 -0.89
C SER A 132 -11.86 -26.76 -1.31
N ASN A 133 -12.09 -27.87 -0.60
CA ASN A 133 -13.08 -28.90 -0.93
C ASN A 133 -14.33 -28.85 -0.04
N ALA A 134 -14.56 -27.76 0.69
CA ALA A 134 -15.74 -27.54 1.53
C ALA A 134 -16.79 -26.66 0.84
#